data_AF-A0AA50LUV9-F1
#
_entry.id   AF-A0AA50LUV9-F1
#
_cell.length_a   1.000
_cell.length_b   1.000
_cell.length_c   1.000
_cell.angle_alpha   90.00
_cell.angle_beta   90.00
_cell.angle_gamma   90.00
#
_symmetry.space_group_name_H-M   'P 1'
#
loop_
_entity.id
_entity.type
_entity.pdbx_description
1 polymer ?
#
loop_
_entity_poly.entity_id
_entity_poly.type
_entity_poly.pdbx_seq_one_letter_code
_entity_poly.pdbx_strand_id
1 'polypeptide(L)'
;MLCFLLLTLFISFFLFFFSYFISTKKKNDFEKMSPFECGFNMFNYPRNPFSLRFFLISIIFLIFDIEIILFFPILLSLDIYNFIYWVLTIFFFCLVLLWGLFHEWYLGSLSWI
;
A
#
# COMPACT_ATOMS: atom_id res chain seq x y z
N MET A 1 24.23 -7.68 2.49
CA MET A 1 22.93 -7.08 2.07
C MET A 1 23.01 -6.48 0.67
N LEU A 2 23.97 -5.62 0.37
CA LEU A 2 24.10 -4.97 -0.95
C LEU A 2 24.28 -5.97 -2.10
N CYS A 3 25.15 -6.99 -1.95
CA CYS A 3 25.33 -8.03 -2.98
C CYS A 3 24.05 -8.83 -3.27
N PHE A 4 23.23 -9.09 -2.25
CA PHE A 4 21.96 -9.78 -2.42
C PHE A 4 20.97 -8.91 -3.20
N LEU A 5 20.93 -7.60 -2.92
CA LEU A 5 20.07 -6.64 -3.62
C LEU A 5 20.48 -6.47 -5.09
N LEU A 6 21.79 -6.44 -5.37
CA LEU A 6 22.31 -6.42 -6.74
C LEU A 6 21.96 -7.70 -7.50
N LEU A 7 22.04 -8.86 -6.84
CA LEU A 7 21.72 -10.15 -7.44
C LEU A 7 20.23 -10.28 -7.79
N THR A 8 19.32 -9.84 -6.92
CA THR A 8 17.88 -9.86 -7.20
C THR A 8 17.49 -8.92 -8.34
N LEU A 9 18.05 -7.71 -8.36
CA LEU A 9 17.86 -6.78 -9.48
C LEU A 9 18.38 -7.37 -10.79
N PHE A 10 19.59 -7.94 -10.78
CA PHE A 10 20.19 -8.55 -11.96
C PHE A 10 19.30 -9.66 -12.54
N ILE A 11 18.79 -10.56 -11.70
CA ILE A 11 17.90 -11.65 -12.12
C ILE A 11 16.61 -11.09 -12.72
N SER A 12 16.00 -10.07 -12.10
CA SER A 12 14.76 -9.46 -12.61
C SER A 12 14.93 -8.82 -13.99
N PHE A 13 16.04 -8.10 -14.21
CA PHE A 13 16.38 -7.52 -15.51
C PHE A 13 16.71 -8.60 -16.54
N PHE A 14 17.48 -9.62 -16.15
CA PHE A 14 17.82 -10.73 -17.04
C PHE A 14 16.56 -11.41 -17.57
N LEU A 15 15.59 -11.74 -16.69
CA LEU A 15 14.31 -12.33 -17.09
C LEU A 15 13.50 -11.39 -17.99
N PHE A 16 13.46 -10.09 -17.69
CA PHE A 16 12.80 -9.10 -18.55
C PHE A 16 13.40 -9.08 -19.96
N PHE A 17 14.73 -8.95 -20.09
CA PHE A 17 15.39 -8.93 -21.39
C PHE A 17 15.23 -10.25 -22.14
N PHE A 18 15.38 -11.38 -21.44
CA PHE A 18 15.19 -12.70 -22.04
C PHE A 18 13.77 -12.85 -22.60
N SER A 19 12.74 -12.43 -21.86
CA SER A 19 11.35 -12.43 -22.34
C SER A 19 11.14 -11.50 -23.54
N TYR A 20 11.80 -10.34 -23.54
CA TYR A 20 11.71 -9.37 -24.63
C TYR A 20 12.35 -9.90 -25.92
N PHE A 21 13.53 -10.53 -25.82
CA PHE A 21 14.23 -11.10 -26.98
C PHE A 21 13.52 -12.32 -27.57
N ILE A 22 12.91 -13.16 -26.73
CA ILE A 22 12.12 -14.32 -27.19
C ILE A 22 10.77 -13.89 -27.78
N SER A 23 10.26 -12.74 -27.37
CA SER A 23 8.93 -12.28 -27.80
C SER A 23 8.87 -12.10 -29.31
N THR A 24 8.03 -12.90 -29.96
CA THR A 24 7.74 -12.82 -31.40
C THR A 24 6.72 -11.71 -31.70
N LYS A 25 6.96 -10.49 -31.18
CA LYS A 25 6.10 -9.34 -31.51
C LYS A 25 6.24 -9.05 -33.01
N LYS A 26 5.21 -9.42 -33.78
CA LYS A 26 5.05 -8.97 -35.16
C LYS A 26 4.82 -7.46 -35.18
N LYS A 27 5.20 -6.83 -36.31
CA LYS A 27 5.16 -5.38 -36.59
C LYS A 27 3.91 -4.69 -36.01
N ASN A 28 4.09 -3.43 -35.60
CA ASN A 28 3.08 -2.53 -35.03
C ASN A 28 1.69 -2.67 -35.69
N ASP A 29 0.85 -3.54 -35.12
CA ASP A 29 -0.57 -3.58 -35.44
C ASP A 29 -1.26 -2.52 -34.57
N PHE A 30 -1.86 -1.50 -35.19
CA PHE A 30 -2.56 -0.42 -34.48
C PHE A 30 -3.66 -0.95 -33.52
N GLU A 31 -4.36 -2.02 -33.93
CA GLU A 31 -5.41 -2.68 -33.11
C GLU A 31 -4.87 -3.42 -31.88
N LYS A 32 -3.59 -3.83 -31.87
CA LYS A 32 -2.95 -4.38 -30.66
C LYS A 32 -2.40 -3.29 -29.74
N MET A 33 -2.18 -2.10 -30.30
CA MET A 33 -1.73 -0.92 -29.58
C MET A 33 -2.91 -0.10 -29.03
N SER A 34 -4.14 -0.41 -29.44
CA SER A 34 -5.35 0.18 -28.90
C SER A 34 -5.77 -0.49 -27.58
N PRO A 35 -6.39 0.27 -26.67
CA PRO A 35 -6.89 -0.24 -25.39
C PRO A 35 -8.10 -1.17 -25.59
N PHE A 36 -8.09 -2.31 -24.91
CA PHE A 36 -9.12 -3.34 -25.04
C PHE A 36 -10.32 -3.08 -24.12
N GLU A 37 -11.46 -2.66 -24.68
CA GLU A 37 -12.76 -2.60 -24.01
C GLU A 37 -13.77 -3.48 -24.75
N CYS A 38 -13.56 -4.80 -24.70
CA CYS A 38 -14.48 -5.78 -25.30
C CYS A 38 -14.74 -5.59 -26.81
N GLY A 39 -13.73 -5.13 -27.56
CA GLY A 39 -13.81 -4.93 -29.01
C GLY A 39 -14.46 -3.61 -29.44
N PHE A 40 -14.78 -2.72 -28.51
CA PHE A 40 -15.25 -1.37 -28.80
C PHE A 40 -14.14 -0.34 -28.60
N ASN A 41 -14.21 0.73 -29.38
CA ASN A 41 -13.41 1.92 -29.14
C ASN A 41 -13.93 2.60 -27.88
N MET A 42 -13.00 3.12 -27.07
CA MET A 42 -13.32 3.81 -25.81
C MET A 42 -14.37 4.91 -26.06
N PHE A 43 -15.56 4.74 -25.48
CA PHE A 43 -16.66 5.70 -25.64
C PHE A 43 -16.51 6.92 -24.72
N ASN A 44 -15.85 6.73 -23.58
CA ASN A 44 -15.69 7.75 -22.54
C ASN A 44 -14.21 7.96 -22.21
N TYR A 45 -13.88 9.17 -21.77
CA TYR A 45 -12.57 9.42 -21.17
C TYR A 45 -12.36 8.50 -19.96
N PRO A 46 -11.15 7.95 -19.74
CA PRO A 46 -10.86 7.04 -18.62
C PRO A 46 -10.98 7.70 -17.23
N ARG A 47 -11.29 9.01 -17.18
CA ARG A 47 -11.54 9.74 -15.94
C ARG A 47 -13.00 9.58 -15.52
N ASN A 48 -13.31 8.39 -15.01
CA ASN A 48 -14.57 8.15 -14.32
C ASN A 48 -14.55 8.82 -12.93
N PRO A 49 -15.71 9.27 -12.41
CA PRO A 49 -15.80 9.77 -11.05
C PRO A 49 -15.32 8.68 -10.08
N PHE A 50 -14.31 9.03 -9.29
CA PHE A 50 -13.71 8.12 -8.31
C PHE A 50 -14.63 8.00 -7.09
N SER A 51 -14.71 6.81 -6.50
CA SER A 51 -15.51 6.63 -5.30
C SER A 51 -14.79 7.23 -4.08
N LEU A 52 -15.46 8.13 -3.37
CA LEU A 52 -14.92 8.79 -2.18
C LEU A 52 -14.54 7.80 -1.07
N ARG A 53 -15.15 6.60 -1.06
CA ARG A 53 -14.86 5.55 -0.07
C ARG A 53 -13.41 5.05 -0.16
N PHE A 54 -12.88 4.82 -1.36
CA PHE A 54 -11.46 4.42 -1.52
C PHE A 54 -10.48 5.52 -1.12
N PHE A 55 -10.89 6.78 -1.29
CA PHE A 55 -10.11 7.93 -0.83
C PHE A 55 -10.05 7.99 0.70
N LEU A 56 -11.18 7.80 1.38
CA LEU A 56 -11.25 7.75 2.84
C LEU A 56 -10.40 6.61 3.40
N ILE A 57 -10.47 5.41 2.83
CA ILE A 57 -9.63 4.26 3.26
C ILE A 57 -8.14 4.59 3.11
N SER A 58 -7.75 5.32 2.06
CA SER A 58 -6.35 5.71 1.83
C SER A 58 -5.85 6.72 2.86
N ILE A 59 -6.70 7.67 3.27
CA ILE A 59 -6.38 8.62 4.35
C ILE A 59 -6.24 7.89 5.69
N ILE A 60 -7.19 7.01 6.00
CA ILE A 60 -7.18 6.20 7.23
C ILE A 60 -5.90 5.36 7.30
N PHE A 61 -5.54 4.68 6.21
CA PHE A 61 -4.30 3.92 6.12
C PHE A 61 -3.06 4.77 6.38
N LEU A 62 -3.00 5.99 5.83
CA LEU A 62 -1.87 6.90 6.03
C LEU A 62 -1.74 7.31 7.51
N ILE A 63 -2.85 7.61 8.18
CA ILE A 63 -2.85 7.99 9.60
C ILE A 63 -2.40 6.80 10.46
N PHE A 64 -2.95 5.61 10.23
CA PHE A 64 -2.53 4.40 10.96
C PHE A 64 -1.05 4.05 10.74
N ASP A 65 -0.49 4.31 9.55
CA ASP A 65 0.94 4.08 9.29
C ASP A 65 1.82 5.02 10.12
N ILE A 66 1.42 6.29 10.25
CA ILE A 66 2.10 7.26 11.14
C ILE A 66 2.02 6.82 12.60
N GLU A 67 0.87 6.33 13.05
CA GLU A 67 0.67 5.83 14.41
C GLU A 67 1.57 4.62 14.73
N ILE A 68 1.74 3.70 13.78
CA ILE A 68 2.65 2.56 13.91
C ILE A 68 4.11 3.03 13.99
N ILE A 69 4.50 4.04 13.20
CA ILE A 69 5.84 4.63 13.31
C ILE A 69 6.07 5.24 14.69
N LEU A 70 5.06 5.90 15.27
CA LEU A 70 5.11 6.45 16.62
C LEU A 70 5.17 5.35 17.71
N PHE A 71 4.69 4.14 17.42
CA PHE A 71 4.80 3.00 18.32
C PHE A 71 6.22 2.42 18.38
N PHE A 72 7.01 2.53 17.31
CA PHE A 72 8.32 1.88 17.21
C PHE A 72 9.34 2.25 18.30
N PRO A 73 9.50 3.53 18.72
CA PRO A 73 10.45 3.93 19.77
C PRO A 73 10.21 3.25 21.13
N ILE A 74 8.97 2.84 21.40
CA ILE A 74 8.60 2.15 22.64
C ILE A 74 9.35 0.82 22.77
N LEU A 75 9.50 0.07 21.66
CA LEU A 75 10.22 -1.20 21.62
C LEU A 75 11.70 -1.02 21.99
N LEU A 76 12.29 0.10 21.60
CA LEU A 76 13.69 0.44 21.89
C LEU A 76 13.88 0.92 23.35
N SER A 77 12.81 1.41 23.99
CA SER A 77 12.87 2.04 25.31
C SER A 77 12.79 1.07 26.50
N LEU A 78 12.64 -0.24 26.22
CA LEU A 78 12.50 -1.32 27.21
C LEU A 78 13.60 -1.30 28.29
N ASP A 79 14.84 -1.00 27.89
CA ASP A 79 16.01 -1.12 28.76
C ASP A 79 16.34 0.16 29.54
N ILE A 80 15.66 1.28 29.24
CA ILE A 80 16.06 2.62 29.68
C ILE A 80 15.20 3.12 30.86
N TYR A 81 13.92 2.76 30.89
CA TYR A 81 12.95 3.28 31.85
C TYR A 81 12.49 2.23 32.87
N ASN A 82 11.94 2.69 33.99
CA ASN A 82 11.28 1.79 34.94
C ASN A 82 10.16 1.01 34.26
N PHE A 83 10.14 -0.30 34.48
CA PHE A 83 9.17 -1.24 33.91
C PHE A 83 7.71 -0.80 34.10
N ILE A 84 7.36 -0.27 35.27
CA ILE A 84 5.99 0.18 35.58
C ILE A 84 5.56 1.34 34.69
N TYR A 85 6.43 2.36 34.51
CA TYR A 85 6.11 3.50 33.65
C TYR A 85 6.07 3.09 32.17
N TRP A 86 6.94 2.18 31.75
CA TRP A 86 6.94 1.63 30.39
C TRP A 86 5.63 0.88 30.06
N VAL A 87 5.12 0.05 30.97
CA VAL A 87 3.83 -0.64 30.78
C VAL A 87 2.67 0.36 30.72
N LEU A 88 2.66 1.37 31.60
CA LEU A 88 1.60 2.39 31.63
C LEU A 88 1.52 3.21 30.34
N THR A 89 2.66 3.62 29.77
CA THR A 89 2.69 4.41 28.53
C THR A 89 2.20 3.59 27.33
N ILE A 90 2.58 2.32 27.23
CA ILE A 90 2.08 1.41 26.20
C ILE A 90 0.59 1.20 26.30
N PHE A 91 0.12 0.92 27.51
CA PHE A 91 -1.30 0.69 27.74
C PHE A 91 -2.13 1.92 27.33
N PHE A 92 -1.68 3.10 27.72
CA PHE A 92 -2.33 4.35 27.32
C PHE A 92 -2.31 4.55 25.80
N PHE A 93 -1.18 4.32 25.14
CA PHE A 93 -1.06 4.46 23.69
C PHE A 93 -1.98 3.48 22.94
N CYS A 94 -2.02 2.21 23.35
CA CYS A 94 -2.91 1.20 22.79
C CYS A 94 -4.40 1.56 22.97
N LEU A 95 -4.78 2.14 24.12
CA LEU A 95 -6.14 2.61 24.32
C LEU A 95 -6.53 3.72 23.33
N VAL A 96 -5.63 4.67 23.06
CA VAL A 96 -5.88 5.74 22.09
C VAL A 96 -6.07 5.17 20.68
N LEU A 97 -5.22 4.23 20.25
CA LEU A 97 -5.36 3.54 18.96
C LEU A 97 -6.70 2.82 18.81
N LEU A 98 -7.08 2.03 19.82
CA LEU A 98 -8.35 1.30 19.82
C LEU A 98 -9.53 2.26 19.75
N TRP A 99 -9.48 3.37 20.49
CA TRP A 99 -10.55 4.36 20.51
C TRP A 99 -10.71 5.05 19.15
N GLY A 100 -9.59 5.41 18.50
CA GLY A 100 -9.60 5.97 17.14
C GLY A 100 -10.27 5.02 16.15
N LEU A 101 -9.90 3.73 16.19
CA LEU A 101 -10.47 2.72 15.32
C LEU A 101 -11.97 2.49 15.57
N PHE A 102 -12.40 2.45 16.83
CA PHE A 102 -13.83 2.36 17.14
C PHE A 102 -14.62 3.57 16.67
N HIS A 103 -14.04 4.77 16.75
CA HIS A 103 -14.67 6.00 16.27
C HIS A 103 -14.86 5.98 14.75
N GLU A 104 -13.83 5.57 14.00
CA GLU A 104 -13.92 5.43 12.54
C GLU A 104 -14.95 4.37 12.12
N TRP A 105 -14.99 3.25 12.85
CA TRP A 105 -15.96 2.21 12.59
C TRP A 105 -17.40 2.68 12.83
N TYR A 106 -17.64 3.42 13.92
CA TYR A 106 -18.95 4.01 14.20
C TYR A 106 -19.40 5.01 13.11
N LEU A 107 -18.46 5.75 12.52
CA LEU A 107 -18.73 6.66 11.40
C LEU A 107 -19.03 5.95 10.07
N GLY A 108 -18.89 4.62 10.00
CA GLY A 108 -19.18 3.84 8.78
C GLY A 108 -18.17 4.07 7.66
N SER A 109 -16.99 4.63 7.95
CA SER A 109 -15.92 4.78 6.94
C SER A 109 -15.41 3.43 6.43
N LEU A 110 -15.56 2.39 7.27
CA LEU A 110 -15.10 1.02 7.04
C LEU A 110 -16.21 0.07 6.53
N SER A 111 -17.47 0.50 6.44
CA SER A 111 -18.56 -0.37 5.94
C SER A 111 -18.58 -0.43 4.41
N TRP A 112 -18.55 -1.65 3.87
CA TRP A 112 -18.51 -1.92 2.43
C TRP A 112 -19.88 -2.04 1.77
N ILE A 113 -20.95 -2.14 2.57
CA ILE A 113 -22.35 -2.09 2.12
C ILE A 113 -22.90 -0.70 2.46
#